data_AF-A0A940ZHM4-F1
#
_entry.id   AF-A0A940ZHM4-F1
#
_cell.length_a   1.000
_cell.length_b   1.000
_cell.length_c   1.000
_cell.angle_alpha   90.00
_cell.angle_beta   90.00
_cell.angle_gamma   90.00
#
_symmetry.space_group_name_H-M   'P 1'
#
loop_
_entity.id
_entity.type
_entity.pdbx_description
1 polymer ?
#
loop_
_entity_poly.entity_id
_entity_poly.type
_entity_poly.pdbx_seq_one_letter_code
_entity_poly.pdbx_strand_id
1 'polypeptide(L)'
;MIEGIKIRKDEAVRELRACCRHIEALKDTPLYSSEFHRWRRGAEELIGKIFGERSDQDRDFKAIYYNPIVISCRTGDADIEVAYREGLEQARKMIVSWIDSLGCEPRE
;
A
#
# COMPACT_ATOMS: atom_id res chain seq x y z
N MET A 1 -19.64 0.08 17.06
CA MET A 1 -20.15 -0.52 15.81
C MET A 1 -18.96 -0.73 14.91
N ILE A 2 -18.52 -1.98 14.74
CA ILE A 2 -17.38 -2.31 13.87
C ILE A 2 -18.05 -2.67 12.54
N GLU A 3 -18.02 -1.76 11.57
CA GLU A 3 -18.59 -2.01 10.24
C GLU A 3 -17.78 -3.13 9.57
N GLY A 4 -18.42 -4.28 9.45
CA GLY A 4 -17.87 -5.44 8.76
C GLY A 4 -17.57 -5.13 7.30
N ILE A 5 -16.51 -5.76 6.81
CA ILE A 5 -16.05 -5.88 5.43
C ILE A 5 -17.16 -5.52 4.42
N LYS A 6 -17.07 -4.35 3.78
CA LYS A 6 -18.12 -3.82 2.89
C LYS A 6 -18.12 -4.45 1.49
N ILE A 7 -17.11 -5.26 1.15
CA ILE A 7 -16.94 -5.82 -0.20
C ILE A 7 -16.70 -7.33 -0.19
N ARG A 8 -17.01 -8.00 -1.29
CA ARG A 8 -16.81 -9.46 -1.43
C ARG A 8 -15.30 -9.79 -1.47
N LYS A 9 -14.94 -10.95 -0.94
CA LYS A 9 -13.55 -11.46 -0.87
C LYS A 9 -12.85 -11.47 -2.23
N ASP A 10 -13.48 -12.00 -3.28
CA ASP A 10 -12.97 -11.97 -4.66
C ASP A 10 -12.74 -10.56 -5.19
N GLU A 11 -13.65 -9.64 -4.88
CA GLU A 11 -13.52 -8.24 -5.27
C GLU A 11 -12.36 -7.59 -4.53
N ALA A 12 -12.23 -7.79 -3.23
CA ALA A 12 -11.09 -7.33 -2.43
C ALA A 12 -9.76 -7.81 -3.01
N VAL A 13 -9.64 -9.11 -3.33
CA VAL A 13 -8.43 -9.68 -3.94
C VAL A 13 -8.15 -9.05 -5.31
N ARG A 14 -9.17 -8.84 -6.14
CA ARG A 14 -9.01 -8.23 -7.46
C ARG A 14 -8.50 -6.80 -7.36
N GLU A 15 -9.10 -5.99 -6.49
CA GLU A 15 -8.74 -4.59 -6.28
C GLU A 15 -7.33 -4.47 -5.67
N LEU A 16 -6.99 -5.30 -4.67
CA LEU A 16 -5.64 -5.34 -4.11
C LEU A 16 -4.58 -5.74 -5.15
N ARG A 17 -4.89 -6.71 -6.03
CA ARG A 17 -4.00 -7.08 -7.15
C ARG A 17 -3.83 -5.93 -8.13
N ALA A 18 -4.88 -5.18 -8.44
CA ALA A 18 -4.79 -4.00 -9.28
C ALA A 18 -3.91 -2.92 -8.63
N CYS A 19 -4.07 -2.71 -7.32
CA CYS A 19 -3.26 -1.80 -6.52
C CYS A 19 -1.77 -2.18 -6.58
N CYS A 20 -1.46 -3.48 -6.45
CA CYS A 20 -0.10 -4.02 -6.55
C CYS A 20 0.53 -3.83 -7.94
N ARG A 21 -0.24 -3.98 -9.02
CA ARG A 21 0.26 -3.72 -10.39
C ARG A 21 0.58 -2.25 -10.62
N HIS A 22 -0.23 -1.35 -10.04
CA HIS A 22 -0.01 0.09 -10.19
C HIS A 22 1.28 0.56 -9.54
N ILE A 23 1.75 -0.13 -8.48
CA ILE A 23 3.05 0.14 -7.85
C ILE A 23 4.21 0.04 -8.85
N GLU A 24 4.15 -0.87 -9.83
CA GLU A 24 5.23 -1.00 -10.82
C GLU A 24 5.35 0.23 -11.71
N ALA A 25 4.22 0.87 -12.06
CA ALA A 25 4.23 2.13 -12.80
C ALA A 25 4.78 3.29 -11.95
N LEU A 26 4.46 3.29 -10.65
CA LEU A 26 4.90 4.34 -9.73
C LEU A 26 6.40 4.36 -9.48
N LYS A 27 7.11 3.23 -9.64
CA LYS A 27 8.57 3.14 -9.47
C LYS A 27 9.34 4.08 -10.40
N ASP A 28 8.74 4.46 -11.54
CA ASP A 28 9.32 5.39 -12.52
C ASP A 28 8.90 6.85 -12.27
N THR A 29 7.99 7.08 -11.33
CA THR A 29 7.51 8.43 -10.98
C THR A 29 8.19 8.96 -9.73
N PRO A 30 8.42 10.28 -9.60
CA PRO A 30 8.97 10.84 -8.37
C PRO A 30 7.95 10.79 -7.21
N LEU A 31 8.45 10.73 -5.98
CA LEU A 31 7.66 10.71 -4.73
C LEU A 31 6.56 11.79 -4.67
N TYR A 32 6.85 12.99 -5.17
CA TYR A 32 5.93 14.13 -5.10
C TYR A 32 4.91 14.18 -6.26
N SER A 33 4.86 13.12 -7.08
CA SER A 33 3.93 13.04 -8.20
C SER A 33 2.49 12.96 -7.72
N SER A 34 1.60 13.65 -8.44
CA SER A 34 0.15 13.53 -8.20
C SER A 34 -0.35 12.09 -8.37
N GLU A 35 0.32 11.29 -9.22
CA GLU A 35 0.00 9.89 -9.43
C GLU A 35 0.23 9.04 -8.16
N PHE A 36 1.41 9.19 -7.52
CA PHE A 36 1.70 8.53 -6.26
C PHE A 36 0.70 8.91 -5.16
N HIS A 37 0.42 10.21 -4.99
CA HIS A 37 -0.53 10.67 -3.98
C HIS A 37 -1.95 10.13 -4.21
N ARG A 38 -2.38 10.08 -5.47
CA ARG A 38 -3.67 9.49 -5.85
C ARG A 38 -3.71 8.00 -5.55
N TRP A 39 -2.67 7.27 -5.92
CA TRP A 39 -2.56 5.83 -5.63
C TRP A 39 -2.56 5.58 -4.13
N ARG A 40 -1.73 6.29 -3.35
CA ARG A 40 -1.61 6.09 -1.90
C ARG A 40 -2.96 6.29 -1.22
N ARG A 41 -3.65 7.39 -1.52
CA ARG A 41 -4.98 7.65 -0.99
C ARG A 41 -5.99 6.58 -1.41
N GLY A 42 -5.98 6.19 -2.69
CA GLY A 42 -6.87 5.13 -3.18
C GLY A 42 -6.62 3.78 -2.52
N ALA A 43 -5.36 3.45 -2.25
CA ALA A 43 -4.95 2.26 -1.52
C ALA A 43 -5.42 2.30 -0.06
N GLU A 44 -5.24 3.42 0.64
CA GLU A 44 -5.74 3.62 2.01
C GLU A 44 -7.27 3.46 2.08
N GLU A 45 -8.01 4.09 1.17
CA GLU A 45 -9.47 3.97 1.11
C GLU A 45 -9.91 2.53 0.80
N LEU A 46 -9.19 1.83 -0.07
CA LEU A 46 -9.46 0.43 -0.39
C LEU A 46 -9.20 -0.49 0.81
N ILE A 47 -8.06 -0.34 1.47
CA ILE A 47 -7.68 -1.12 2.67
C ILE A 47 -8.69 -0.88 3.78
N GLY A 48 -9.08 0.38 4.03
CA GLY A 48 -10.10 0.73 5.01
C GLY A 48 -11.48 0.11 4.68
N LYS A 49 -11.84 0.00 3.40
CA LYS A 49 -13.08 -0.69 2.98
C LYS A 49 -13.03 -2.20 3.17
N ILE A 50 -11.86 -2.81 3.00
CA ILE A 50 -11.65 -4.27 3.11
C ILE A 50 -11.54 -4.70 4.57
N PHE A 51 -10.63 -4.10 5.32
CA PHE A 51 -10.28 -4.53 6.68
C PHE A 51 -10.98 -3.70 7.77
N GLY A 52 -11.61 -2.59 7.40
CA GLY A 52 -12.21 -1.62 8.31
C GLY A 52 -11.29 -0.43 8.56
N GLU A 53 -11.89 0.75 8.74
CA GLU A 53 -11.15 1.96 9.11
C GLU A 53 -10.48 1.76 10.47
N ARG A 54 -9.19 2.13 10.58
CA ARG A 54 -8.35 1.96 11.79
C ARG A 54 -8.04 0.50 12.16
N SER A 55 -8.25 -0.45 11.25
CA SER A 55 -7.72 -1.81 11.39
C SER A 55 -6.19 -1.81 11.49
N ASP A 56 -5.60 -2.88 12.01
CA ASP A 56 -4.15 -3.03 12.04
C ASP A 56 -3.56 -2.87 10.63
N GLN A 57 -4.18 -3.47 9.60
CA GLN A 57 -3.79 -3.35 8.20
C GLN A 57 -3.79 -1.90 7.69
N ASP A 58 -4.82 -1.11 8.02
CA ASP A 58 -4.90 0.32 7.68
C ASP A 58 -3.77 1.11 8.35
N ARG A 59 -3.49 0.84 9.64
CA ARG A 59 -2.44 1.51 10.40
C ARG A 59 -1.05 1.15 9.90
N ASP A 60 -0.82 -0.13 9.64
CA ASP A 60 0.43 -0.67 9.11
C ASP A 60 0.75 -0.07 7.73
N PHE A 61 -0.25 0.02 6.84
CA PHE A 61 -0.06 0.66 5.54
C PHE A 61 0.29 2.15 5.65
N LYS A 62 -0.41 2.87 6.53
CA LYS A 62 -0.18 4.31 6.77
C LYS A 62 1.19 4.60 7.37
N ALA A 63 1.73 3.65 8.13
CA ALA A 63 3.04 3.74 8.76
C ALA A 63 4.22 3.56 7.78
N ILE A 64 3.97 3.18 6.53
CA ILE A 64 5.02 3.05 5.52
C ILE A 64 5.64 4.43 5.24
N TYR A 65 6.96 4.49 5.42
CA TYR A 65 7.76 5.65 5.08
C TYR A 65 8.18 5.58 3.61
N TYR A 66 7.72 6.55 2.83
CA TYR A 66 8.09 6.72 1.42
C TYR A 66 9.16 7.81 1.22
N ASN A 67 9.61 8.40 2.32
CA ASN A 67 10.60 9.46 2.41
C ASN A 67 11.55 9.10 3.56
N PRO A 68 12.86 9.41 3.46
CA PRO A 68 13.78 9.26 4.59
C PRO A 68 13.25 9.92 5.86
N ILE A 69 13.31 9.17 6.98
CA ILE A 69 12.85 9.62 8.30
C ILE A 69 13.68 10.82 8.81
N VAL A 70 14.93 10.93 8.36
CA VAL A 70 15.83 12.03 8.67
C VAL A 70 16.21 12.75 7.39
N ILE A 71 15.65 13.93 7.19
CA ILE A 71 16.07 14.85 6.12
C ILE A 71 17.12 15.77 6.73
N SER A 72 18.38 15.56 6.36
CA SER A 72 19.50 16.46 6.69
C SER A 72 19.95 17.20 5.45
N CYS A 73 20.76 18.27 5.59
CA CYS A 73 21.37 18.96 4.43
C CYS A 73 22.27 18.06 3.55
N ARG A 74 22.51 16.80 3.95
CA ARG A 74 23.24 15.77 3.19
C ARG A 74 22.34 14.72 2.55
N THR A 75 21.04 14.72 2.85
CA THR A 75 20.08 13.83 2.21
C THR A 75 19.92 14.30 0.77
N GLY A 76 20.50 13.55 -0.17
CA GLY A 76 20.42 13.88 -1.58
C GLY A 76 19.11 13.34 -2.19
N ASP A 77 18.79 13.79 -3.40
CA ASP A 77 17.66 13.26 -4.17
C ASP A 77 17.73 11.73 -4.32
N ALA A 78 18.94 11.17 -4.43
CA ALA A 78 19.15 9.72 -4.49
C ALA A 78 18.66 8.98 -3.24
N ASP A 79 18.87 9.54 -2.03
CA ASP A 79 18.38 8.94 -0.77
C ASP A 79 16.84 8.98 -0.71
N ILE A 80 16.23 10.02 -1.26
CA ILE A 80 14.77 10.17 -1.36
C ILE A 80 14.21 9.13 -2.33
N GLU A 81 14.84 8.96 -3.51
CA GLU A 81 14.45 7.95 -4.49
C GLU A 81 14.58 6.52 -3.95
N VAL A 82 15.64 6.22 -3.20
CA VAL A 82 15.82 4.91 -2.56
C VAL A 82 14.73 4.65 -1.54
N ALA A 83 14.51 5.57 -0.59
CA ALA A 83 13.45 5.40 0.41
C ALA A 83 12.06 5.30 -0.22
N TYR A 84 11.82 6.03 -1.32
CA TYR A 84 10.59 5.93 -2.07
C TYR A 84 10.37 4.54 -2.67
N ARG A 85 11.38 4.00 -3.37
CA ARG A 85 11.32 2.66 -3.98
C ARG A 85 11.18 1.58 -2.92
N GLU A 86 11.89 1.70 -1.79
CA GLU A 86 11.77 0.78 -0.67
C GLU A 86 10.38 0.82 -0.03
N GLY A 87 9.81 2.01 0.17
CA GLY A 87 8.43 2.17 0.66
C GLY A 87 7.39 1.54 -0.28
N LEU A 88 7.53 1.74 -1.59
CA LEU A 88 6.69 1.08 -2.60
C LEU A 88 6.83 -0.46 -2.56
N GLU A 89 8.04 -0.97 -2.40
CA GLU A 89 8.30 -2.42 -2.30
C GLU A 89 7.72 -3.01 -1.01
N GLN A 90 7.81 -2.30 0.11
CA GLN A 90 7.19 -2.68 1.38
C GLN A 90 5.66 -2.73 1.24
N ALA A 91 5.05 -1.69 0.69
CA ALA A 91 3.62 -1.63 0.41
C ALA A 91 3.16 -2.81 -0.45
N ARG A 92 3.92 -3.11 -1.51
CA ARG A 92 3.68 -4.26 -2.38
C ARG A 92 3.69 -5.57 -1.62
N LYS A 93 4.72 -5.83 -0.81
CA LYS A 93 4.85 -7.07 -0.02
C LYS A 93 3.69 -7.25 0.95
N MET A 94 3.27 -6.17 1.62
CA MET A 94 2.13 -6.20 2.55
C MET A 94 0.82 -6.53 1.82
N ILE A 95 0.54 -5.83 0.71
CA ILE A 95 -0.65 -6.08 -0.11
C ILE A 95 -0.66 -7.52 -0.64
N VAL A 96 0.48 -8.05 -1.09
CA VAL A 96 0.61 -9.44 -1.55
C VAL A 96 0.33 -10.43 -0.40
N SER A 97 0.86 -10.17 0.80
CA SER A 97 0.59 -11.01 1.97
C SER A 97 -0.89 -11.03 2.35
N TRP A 98 -1.58 -9.90 2.21
CA TRP A 98 -3.03 -9.84 2.44
C TRP A 98 -3.82 -10.55 1.34
N ILE A 99 -3.41 -10.44 0.07
CA ILE A 99 -4.00 -11.19 -1.03
C ILE A 99 -3.83 -12.69 -0.79
N ASP A 100 -2.67 -13.14 -0.31
CA ASP A 100 -2.42 -14.55 0.01
C ASP A 100 -3.32 -14.99 1.18
N SER A 101 -3.36 -14.21 2.26
CA SER A 101 -4.22 -14.48 3.42
C SER A 101 -5.71 -14.53 3.05
N LEU A 102 -6.16 -13.67 2.13
CA LEU A 102 -7.51 -13.70 1.59
C LEU A 102 -7.69 -14.84 0.58
N GLY A 103 -6.72 -15.14 -0.27
CA GLY A 103 -6.84 -16.17 -1.33
C GLY A 103 -6.64 -17.60 -0.84
N CYS A 104 -5.98 -17.79 0.30
CA CYS A 104 -5.72 -19.09 0.89
C CYS A 104 -6.97 -19.58 1.63
N GLU A 105 -7.87 -20.24 0.91
CA GLU A 105 -8.77 -21.21 1.54
C GLU A 105 -7.99 -22.50 1.76
N PRO A 106 -7.97 -23.08 2.98
CA PRO A 106 -7.51 -24.46 3.12
C PRO A 106 -8.44 -25.34 2.29
N ARG A 107 -7.96 -25.82 1.14
CA ARG A 107 -8.53 -27.02 0.53
C ARG A 107 -8.03 -28.19 1.36
N GLU A 108 -8.90 -28.60 2.28
CA GLU A 108 -9.09 -29.92 2.90
C GLU A 108 -7.87 -30.60 3.54
#